data_AF-A0A7G8BC29-F1
#
_entry.id   AF-A0A7G8BC29-F1
#
_cell.length_a   1.000
_cell.length_b   1.000
_cell.length_c   1.000
_cell.angle_alpha   90.00
_cell.angle_beta   90.00
_cell.angle_gamma   90.00
#
_symmetry.space_group_name_H-M   'P 1'
#
loop_
_entity.id
_entity.type
_entity.pdbx_description
1 polymer ?
#
loop_
_entity_poly.entity_id
_entity_poly.type
_entity_poly.pdbx_seq_one_letter_code
_entity_poly.pdbx_strand_id
1 'polypeptide(L)'
;MSPRETVRGTQSLVHTLAGCWSRPSLLVLEIAWRWLFGAPALLLLYYEGARILAATASQIETTGIEQFSLQDPMHGAVMIADAIAVLKPPVLHTASWLFPLLAVGWAIVSGIGRNLVLRRYDSTFQMRPLPLIFLQLLRVAALGGTFVGWFLAIHWAANYALPDAEPNLVLYCALVICLSLGIFTLWALLSWIFSIAPLLVVLENCGVATSLHRSLHLGPLKGKLVEVNLVMGIIKLALIVLAMVFSATPLPFESVMQGAPLYIWWALVSLMYLAASDFFQVARLVAFIQFWRLFKGSQSNSSPTFAASK
;
A
#
# COMPACT_ATOMS: atom_id res chain seq x y z
N MET A 1 15.65 27.92 -31.39
CA MET A 1 15.02 26.68 -30.86
C MET A 1 16.09 25.92 -30.08
N SER A 2 16.15 26.07 -28.75
CA SER A 2 17.02 25.20 -27.96
C SER A 2 16.36 23.82 -27.85
N PRO A 3 17.12 22.72 -27.92
CA PRO A 3 16.54 21.41 -27.73
C PRO A 3 15.99 21.36 -26.30
N ARG A 4 14.69 21.10 -26.18
CA ARG A 4 14.10 20.66 -24.91
C ARG A 4 14.86 19.38 -24.55
N GLU A 5 15.86 19.48 -23.68
CA GLU A 5 16.44 18.31 -23.03
C GLU A 5 15.28 17.59 -22.33
N THR A 6 14.82 16.54 -22.99
CA THR A 6 13.79 15.65 -22.50
C THR A 6 14.43 14.84 -21.39
N VAL A 7 14.53 15.43 -20.20
CA VAL A 7 14.97 14.74 -18.99
C VAL A 7 14.15 13.45 -18.88
N ARG A 8 14.82 12.32 -19.13
CA ARG A 8 14.22 10.98 -19.03
C ARG A 8 13.89 10.76 -17.55
N GLY A 9 12.65 10.34 -17.27
CA GLY A 9 12.16 10.20 -15.89
C GLY A 9 13.04 9.25 -15.06
N THR A 10 13.58 8.22 -15.72
CA THR A 10 14.48 7.22 -15.12
C THR A 10 15.85 7.76 -14.72
N GLN A 11 16.50 8.62 -15.53
CA GLN A 11 17.78 9.23 -15.17
C GLN A 11 17.64 10.19 -13.98
N SER A 12 16.54 10.94 -13.92
CA SER A 12 16.19 11.77 -12.77
C SER A 12 15.96 10.95 -11.50
N LEU A 13 15.44 9.73 -11.61
CA LEU A 13 15.16 8.86 -10.46
C LEU A 13 16.45 8.37 -9.78
N VAL A 14 17.49 8.01 -10.54
CA VAL A 14 18.80 7.62 -9.99
C VAL A 14 19.45 8.79 -9.22
N HIS A 15 19.44 9.99 -9.80
CA HIS A 15 19.90 11.20 -9.11
C HIS A 15 19.08 11.51 -7.85
N THR A 16 17.77 11.27 -7.91
CA THR A 16 16.90 11.42 -6.74
C THR A 16 17.25 10.43 -5.64
N LEU A 17 17.49 9.16 -5.98
CA LEU A 17 17.90 8.12 -5.03
C LEU A 17 19.23 8.46 -4.36
N ALA A 18 20.22 8.91 -5.13
CA ALA A 18 21.50 9.39 -4.61
C ALA A 18 21.32 10.60 -3.67
N GLY A 19 20.42 11.53 -4.03
CA GLY A 19 20.05 12.66 -3.18
C GLY A 19 19.28 12.29 -1.91
N CYS A 20 18.53 11.18 -1.92
CA CYS A 20 17.89 10.66 -0.71
C CYS A 20 18.92 10.02 0.23
N TRP A 21 19.90 9.31 -0.33
CA TRP A 21 21.01 8.72 0.42
C TRP A 21 21.84 9.76 1.17
N SER A 22 22.02 10.96 0.61
CA SER A 22 22.75 12.05 1.28
C SER A 22 21.98 12.69 2.45
N ARG A 23 20.70 12.36 2.64
CA ARG A 23 19.85 12.88 3.73
C ARG A 23 19.21 11.75 4.55
N PRO A 24 20.01 10.93 5.25
CA PRO A 24 19.51 9.78 6.00
C PRO A 24 18.52 10.18 7.10
N SER A 25 18.58 11.43 7.61
CA SER A 25 17.64 11.94 8.60
C SER A 25 16.17 11.89 8.14
N LEU A 26 15.91 12.04 6.83
CA LEU A 26 14.54 11.98 6.30
C LEU A 26 14.00 10.54 6.31
N LEU A 27 14.88 9.59 5.98
CA LEU A 27 14.58 8.16 6.03
C LEU A 27 14.33 7.71 7.47
N VAL A 28 15.24 8.07 8.39
CA VAL A 28 15.10 7.73 9.81
C VAL A 28 13.82 8.32 10.39
N LEU A 29 13.47 9.56 10.05
CA LEU A 29 12.21 10.17 10.50
C LEU A 29 11.00 9.42 9.94
N GLU A 30 11.02 9.05 8.65
CA GLU A 30 9.92 8.30 8.03
C GLU A 30 9.71 6.93 8.69
N ILE A 31 10.80 6.19 8.90
CA ILE A 31 10.77 4.90 9.59
C ILE A 31 10.30 5.09 11.03
N ALA A 32 10.85 6.07 11.76
CA ALA A 32 10.54 6.28 13.17
C ALA A 32 9.05 6.53 13.40
N TRP A 33 8.40 7.42 12.65
CA TRP A 33 6.97 7.68 12.85
C TRP A 33 6.09 6.50 12.43
N ARG A 34 6.49 5.75 11.38
CA ARG A 34 5.75 4.56 10.94
C ARG A 34 5.80 3.46 11.98
N TRP A 35 6.98 3.19 12.52
CA TRP A 35 7.18 2.16 13.52
C TRP A 35 6.60 2.56 14.88
N LEU A 36 6.57 3.86 15.21
CA LEU A 36 5.91 4.36 16.42
C LEU A 36 4.43 3.97 16.49
N PHE A 37 3.74 3.91 15.35
CA PHE A 37 2.36 3.41 15.29
C PHE A 37 2.30 1.92 14.92
N GLY A 38 3.13 1.49 13.96
CA GLY A 38 3.13 0.16 13.39
C GLY A 38 3.46 -0.93 14.40
N ALA A 39 4.47 -0.73 15.25
CA ALA A 39 4.82 -1.74 16.26
C ALA A 39 3.70 -1.92 17.30
N PRO A 40 3.14 -0.87 17.93
CA PRO A 40 1.98 -1.03 18.80
C PRO A 40 0.76 -1.65 18.10
N ALA A 41 0.49 -1.26 16.85
CA ALA A 41 -0.60 -1.83 16.07
C ALA A 41 -0.40 -3.33 15.80
N LEU A 42 0.82 -3.75 15.45
CA LEU A 42 1.17 -5.16 15.25
C LEU A 42 1.08 -5.96 16.55
N LEU A 43 1.54 -5.39 17.68
CA LEU A 43 1.40 -6.03 18.99
C LEU A 43 -0.07 -6.19 19.39
N LEU A 44 -0.90 -5.18 19.13
CA LEU A 44 -2.33 -5.24 19.39
C LEU A 44 -3.02 -6.30 18.51
N LEU A 45 -2.68 -6.37 17.22
CA LEU A 45 -3.17 -7.40 16.30
C LEU A 45 -2.74 -8.81 16.72
N TYR A 46 -1.49 -8.96 17.15
CA TYR A 46 -0.97 -10.22 17.68
C TYR A 46 -1.69 -10.63 18.96
N TYR A 47 -1.85 -9.71 19.92
CA TYR A 47 -2.54 -9.97 21.17
C TYR A 47 -4.00 -10.39 20.94
N GLU A 48 -4.73 -9.67 20.10
CA GLU A 48 -6.11 -9.98 19.77
C GLU A 48 -6.24 -11.30 18.98
N GLY A 49 -5.33 -11.55 18.03
CA GLY A 49 -5.26 -12.81 17.30
C GLY A 49 -4.97 -14.01 18.21
N ALA A 50 -4.00 -13.87 19.11
CA ALA A 50 -3.66 -14.90 20.09
C ALA A 50 -4.81 -15.15 21.08
N ARG A 51 -5.52 -14.09 21.50
CA ARG A 51 -6.70 -14.21 22.37
C ARG A 51 -7.83 -14.98 21.67
N ILE A 52 -8.13 -14.66 20.41
CA ILE A 52 -9.15 -15.37 19.63
C ILE A 52 -8.74 -16.83 19.45
N LEU A 53 -7.49 -17.09 19.07
CA LEU A 53 -6.99 -18.46 18.88
C LEU A 53 -7.07 -19.26 20.18
N ALA A 54 -6.62 -18.71 21.31
CA ALA A 54 -6.72 -19.38 22.60
C ALA A 54 -8.16 -19.67 23.02
N ALA A 55 -9.10 -18.76 22.74
CA ALA A 55 -10.51 -18.94 23.05
C ALA A 55 -11.22 -19.96 22.14
N THR A 56 -10.71 -20.19 20.93
CA THR A 56 -11.32 -21.08 19.92
C THR A 56 -10.53 -22.37 19.69
N ALA A 57 -9.38 -22.55 20.31
CA ALA A 57 -8.46 -23.67 20.11
C ALA A 57 -9.16 -25.03 20.19
N SER A 58 -9.91 -25.28 21.27
CA SER A 58 -10.61 -26.54 21.47
C SER A 58 -11.69 -26.82 20.41
N GLN A 59 -12.30 -25.78 19.84
CA GLN A 59 -13.29 -25.92 18.77
C GLN A 59 -12.62 -26.15 17.41
N ILE A 60 -11.49 -25.50 17.16
CA ILE A 60 -10.70 -25.70 15.94
C ILE A 60 -10.13 -27.13 15.88
N GLU A 61 -9.70 -27.69 17.00
CA GLU A 61 -9.26 -29.10 17.06
C GLU A 61 -10.36 -30.06 16.58
N THR A 62 -11.63 -29.77 16.91
CA THR A 62 -12.77 -30.60 16.48
C THR A 62 -13.10 -30.50 14.99
N THR A 63 -12.61 -29.49 14.27
CA THR A 63 -12.82 -29.37 12.81
C THR A 63 -11.89 -30.28 12.01
N GLY A 64 -10.96 -30.99 12.67
CA GLY A 64 -10.02 -31.90 12.03
C GLY A 64 -8.95 -31.20 11.19
N ILE A 65 -8.72 -29.89 11.38
CA ILE A 65 -7.77 -29.13 10.56
C ILE A 65 -6.33 -29.66 10.63
N GLU A 66 -5.98 -30.37 11.72
CA GLU A 66 -4.69 -31.04 11.87
C GLU A 66 -4.53 -32.27 10.96
N GLN A 67 -5.63 -32.81 10.44
CA GLN A 67 -5.68 -33.94 9.51
C GLN A 67 -5.76 -33.48 8.05
N PHE A 68 -5.56 -32.17 7.79
CA PHE A 68 -5.61 -31.60 6.47
C PHE A 68 -4.64 -32.29 5.51
N SER A 69 -5.16 -32.84 4.41
CA SER A 69 -4.38 -33.51 3.38
C SER A 69 -4.61 -32.84 2.02
N LEU A 70 -3.51 -32.62 1.28
CA LEU A 70 -3.56 -32.13 -0.09
C LEU A 70 -4.03 -33.20 -1.09
N GLN A 71 -4.13 -34.46 -0.67
CA GLN A 71 -4.57 -35.57 -1.52
C GLN A 71 -6.09 -35.65 -1.66
N ASP A 72 -6.84 -35.07 -0.70
CA ASP A 72 -8.30 -34.97 -0.75
C ASP A 72 -8.73 -33.50 -0.62
N PRO A 73 -8.70 -32.74 -1.74
CA PRO A 73 -9.00 -31.32 -1.72
C PRO A 73 -10.46 -31.02 -1.35
N MET A 74 -11.37 -31.97 -1.54
CA MET A 74 -12.78 -31.78 -1.20
C MET A 74 -12.98 -31.85 0.30
N HIS A 75 -12.39 -32.86 0.95
CA HIS A 75 -12.42 -32.97 2.41
C HIS A 75 -11.67 -31.81 3.07
N GLY A 76 -10.52 -31.41 2.51
CA GLY A 76 -9.78 -30.23 2.98
C GLY A 76 -10.59 -28.93 2.87
N ALA A 77 -11.39 -28.75 1.81
CA ALA A 77 -12.26 -27.59 1.67
C ALA A 77 -13.34 -27.52 2.76
N VAL A 78 -13.93 -28.67 3.14
CA VAL A 78 -14.91 -28.76 4.24
C VAL A 78 -14.25 -28.43 5.58
N MET A 79 -13.08 -29.02 5.88
CA MET A 79 -12.33 -28.72 7.12
C MET A 79 -12.00 -27.23 7.25
N ILE A 80 -11.60 -26.59 6.16
CA ILE A 80 -11.34 -25.14 6.13
C ILE A 80 -12.64 -24.36 6.35
N ALA A 81 -13.74 -24.76 5.71
CA ALA A 81 -15.04 -24.10 5.87
C ALA A 81 -15.52 -24.17 7.33
N ASP A 82 -15.37 -25.32 7.99
CA ASP A 82 -15.75 -25.52 9.39
C ASP A 82 -14.85 -24.71 10.33
N ALA A 83 -13.53 -24.70 10.10
CA ALA A 83 -12.61 -23.86 10.87
C ALA A 83 -12.92 -22.36 10.72
N ILE A 84 -13.25 -21.92 9.50
CA ILE A 84 -13.69 -20.54 9.24
C ILE A 84 -15.00 -20.25 9.96
N ALA A 85 -15.95 -21.19 10.01
CA ALA A 85 -17.22 -21.00 10.71
C ALA A 85 -17.03 -20.74 12.21
N VAL A 86 -16.06 -21.42 12.83
CA VAL A 86 -15.68 -21.21 14.24
C VAL A 86 -14.97 -19.86 14.44
N LEU A 87 -14.01 -19.52 13.58
CA LEU A 87 -13.18 -18.30 13.72
C LEU A 87 -13.91 -17.01 13.30
N LYS A 88 -14.82 -17.08 12.34
CA LYS A 88 -15.45 -15.92 11.72
C LYS A 88 -16.17 -15.01 12.72
N PRO A 89 -17.04 -15.50 13.63
CA PRO A 89 -17.74 -14.63 14.58
C PRO A 89 -16.81 -13.79 15.47
N PRO A 90 -15.83 -14.37 16.21
CA PRO A 90 -14.94 -13.59 17.07
C PRO A 90 -14.00 -12.67 16.27
N VAL A 91 -13.56 -13.10 15.08
CA VAL A 91 -12.74 -12.27 14.18
C VAL A 91 -13.54 -11.06 13.69
N LEU A 92 -14.77 -11.24 13.22
CA LEU A 92 -15.60 -10.13 12.75
C LEU A 92 -15.97 -9.17 13.89
N HIS A 93 -16.27 -9.69 15.08
CA HIS A 93 -16.53 -8.85 16.24
C HIS A 93 -15.33 -7.96 16.56
N THR A 94 -14.12 -8.54 16.61
CA THR A 94 -12.90 -7.79 16.90
C THR A 94 -12.55 -6.82 15.77
N ALA A 95 -12.64 -7.26 14.53
CA ALA A 95 -12.38 -6.44 13.36
C ALA A 95 -13.33 -5.22 13.28
N SER A 96 -14.58 -5.36 13.72
CA SER A 96 -15.58 -4.29 13.62
C SER A 96 -15.18 -2.99 14.34
N TRP A 97 -14.42 -3.08 15.45
CA TRP A 97 -13.92 -1.93 16.18
C TRP A 97 -12.41 -1.70 15.98
N LEU A 98 -11.63 -2.77 15.86
CA LEU A 98 -10.18 -2.68 15.74
C LEU A 98 -9.77 -2.11 14.38
N PHE A 99 -10.43 -2.52 13.31
CA PHE A 99 -10.15 -2.02 11.97
C PHE A 99 -10.36 -0.50 11.83
N PRO A 100 -11.54 0.07 12.20
CA PRO A 100 -11.72 1.52 12.12
C PRO A 100 -10.77 2.28 13.07
N LEU A 101 -10.49 1.74 14.27
CA LEU A 101 -9.53 2.33 15.19
C LEU A 101 -8.13 2.43 14.57
N LEU A 102 -7.63 1.33 14.00
CA LEU A 102 -6.33 1.29 13.34
C LEU A 102 -6.31 2.17 12.08
N ALA A 103 -7.38 2.19 11.29
CA ALA A 103 -7.49 3.02 10.11
C ALA A 103 -7.43 4.52 10.43
N VAL A 104 -8.21 4.97 11.43
CA VAL A 104 -8.22 6.37 11.88
C VAL A 104 -6.89 6.73 12.54
N GLY A 105 -6.39 5.89 13.44
CA GLY A 105 -5.08 6.09 14.08
C GLY A 105 -3.96 6.22 13.07
N TRP A 106 -3.92 5.34 12.06
CA TRP A 106 -2.96 5.41 10.97
C TRP A 106 -3.11 6.68 10.14
N ALA A 107 -4.34 7.10 9.82
CA ALA A 107 -4.57 8.33 9.05
C ALA A 107 -4.06 9.57 9.81
N ILE A 108 -4.28 9.63 11.12
CA ILE A 108 -3.79 10.71 11.99
C ILE A 108 -2.26 10.72 12.02
N VAL A 109 -1.65 9.60 12.41
CA VAL A 109 -0.20 9.50 12.52
C VAL A 109 0.48 9.71 11.18
N SER A 110 -0.07 9.16 10.08
CA SER A 110 0.46 9.36 8.73
C SER A 110 0.35 10.80 8.26
N GLY A 111 -0.74 11.51 8.57
CA GLY A 111 -0.90 12.93 8.23
C GLY A 111 0.07 13.84 8.99
N ILE A 112 0.35 13.52 10.26
CA ILE A 112 1.34 14.24 11.08
C ILE A 112 2.76 13.91 10.63
N GLY A 113 3.10 12.63 10.54
CA GLY A 113 4.44 12.15 10.15
C GLY A 113 4.89 12.68 8.80
N ARG A 114 4.00 12.67 7.79
CA ARG A 114 4.31 13.23 6.46
C ARG A 114 4.53 14.74 6.49
N ASN A 115 3.76 15.49 7.30
CA ASN A 115 4.02 16.93 7.47
C ASN A 115 5.39 17.18 8.10
N LEU A 116 5.79 16.37 9.09
CA LEU A 116 7.11 16.48 9.71
C LEU A 116 8.23 16.22 8.70
N VAL A 117 8.10 15.17 7.88
CA VAL A 117 9.08 14.83 6.83
C VAL A 117 9.18 15.93 5.77
N LEU A 118 8.03 16.46 5.32
CA LEU A 118 8.00 17.55 4.34
C LEU A 118 8.60 18.84 4.88
N ARG A 119 8.27 19.23 6.12
CA ARG A 119 8.84 20.41 6.77
C ARG A 119 10.35 20.26 7.01
N ARG A 120 10.82 19.05 7.29
CA ARG A 120 12.26 18.78 7.43
C ARG A 120 13.00 18.84 6.10
N TYR A 121 12.34 18.45 5.01
CA TYR A 121 12.89 18.57 3.67
C TYR A 121 12.98 20.03 3.20
N ASP A 122 11.97 20.84 3.51
CA ASP A 122 11.91 22.27 3.19
C ASP A 122 11.09 23.01 4.25
N SER A 123 11.73 23.93 4.97
CA SER A 123 11.14 24.68 6.07
C SER A 123 10.10 25.70 5.63
N THR A 124 9.98 25.98 4.32
CA THR A 124 8.99 26.92 3.79
C THR A 124 7.57 26.35 3.73
N PHE A 125 7.41 25.02 3.85
CA PHE A 125 6.10 24.39 3.85
C PHE A 125 5.33 24.64 5.15
N GLN A 126 4.08 25.10 5.01
CA GLN A 126 3.17 25.27 6.14
C GLN A 126 2.65 23.91 6.63
N MET A 127 2.58 23.74 7.96
CA MET A 127 1.99 22.55 8.55
C MET A 127 0.48 22.55 8.35
N ARG A 128 -0.02 21.58 7.58
CA ARG A 128 -1.47 21.37 7.35
C ARG A 128 -1.85 19.92 7.65
N PRO A 129 -1.87 19.51 8.93
CA PRO A 129 -2.17 18.13 9.29
C PRO A 129 -3.60 17.75 8.93
N LEU A 130 -4.58 18.61 9.18
CA LEU A 130 -6.00 18.30 8.99
C LEU A 130 -6.33 17.87 7.53
N PRO A 131 -5.97 18.63 6.48
CA PRO A 131 -6.18 18.18 5.10
C PRO A 131 -5.46 16.86 4.76
N LEU A 132 -4.24 16.65 5.27
CA LEU A 132 -3.48 15.42 5.00
C LEU A 132 -4.10 14.20 5.68
N ILE A 133 -4.58 14.36 6.92
CA ILE A 133 -5.27 13.31 7.67
C ILE A 133 -6.54 12.92 6.92
N PHE A 134 -7.34 13.89 6.48
CA PHE A 134 -8.56 13.61 5.73
C PHE A 134 -8.29 12.90 4.40
N LEU A 135 -7.28 13.35 3.64
CA LEU A 135 -6.89 12.68 2.39
C LEU A 135 -6.37 11.26 2.63
N GLN A 136 -5.66 11.03 3.74
CA GLN A 136 -5.22 9.69 4.10
C GLN A 136 -6.37 8.79 4.54
N LEU A 137 -7.33 9.33 5.29
CA LEU A 137 -8.56 8.61 5.64
C LEU A 137 -9.33 8.24 4.38
N LEU A 138 -9.49 9.18 3.44
CA LEU A 138 -10.15 8.94 2.16
C LEU A 138 -9.44 7.83 1.36
N ARG A 139 -8.10 7.83 1.36
CA ARG A 139 -7.32 6.77 0.72
C ARG A 139 -7.54 5.40 1.37
N VAL A 140 -7.53 5.35 2.70
CA VAL A 140 -7.78 4.10 3.45
C VAL A 140 -9.21 3.61 3.20
N ALA A 141 -10.19 4.51 3.20
CA ALA A 141 -11.58 4.22 2.89
C ALA A 141 -11.75 3.70 1.44
N ALA A 142 -11.08 4.33 0.46
CA ALA A 142 -11.12 3.89 -0.93
C ALA A 142 -10.48 2.50 -1.11
N LEU A 143 -9.38 2.22 -0.41
CA LEU A 143 -8.75 0.90 -0.40
C LEU A 143 -9.68 -0.14 0.24
N GLY A 144 -10.27 0.18 1.40
CA GLY A 144 -11.25 -0.66 2.08
C GLY A 144 -12.47 -0.95 1.20
N GLY A 145 -13.01 0.06 0.54
CA GLY A 145 -14.12 -0.09 -0.41
C GLY A 145 -13.76 -0.98 -1.60
N THR A 146 -12.51 -0.91 -2.09
CA THR A 146 -12.02 -1.81 -3.15
C THR A 146 -11.96 -3.26 -2.67
N PHE A 147 -11.48 -3.51 -1.45
CA PHE A 147 -11.47 -4.85 -0.85
C PHE A 147 -12.88 -5.39 -0.64
N VAL A 148 -13.79 -4.58 -0.09
CA VAL A 148 -15.20 -4.97 0.09
C VAL A 148 -15.84 -5.27 -1.27
N GLY A 149 -15.65 -4.41 -2.26
CA GLY A 149 -16.14 -4.64 -3.63
C GLY A 149 -15.60 -5.92 -4.25
N TRP A 150 -14.31 -6.22 -4.04
CA TRP A 150 -13.67 -7.46 -4.48
C TRP A 150 -14.28 -8.70 -3.79
N PHE A 151 -14.48 -8.65 -2.46
CA PHE A 151 -15.13 -9.74 -1.73
C PHE A 151 -16.56 -9.96 -2.22
N LEU A 152 -17.35 -8.89 -2.38
CA LEU A 152 -18.72 -8.98 -2.92
C LEU A 152 -18.74 -9.57 -4.33
N ALA A 153 -17.77 -9.19 -5.17
CA ALA A 153 -17.63 -9.73 -6.52
C ALA A 153 -17.31 -11.23 -6.53
N ILE A 154 -16.46 -11.70 -5.62
CA ILE A 154 -16.18 -13.14 -5.46
C ILE A 154 -17.41 -13.90 -4.97
N HIS A 155 -18.13 -13.38 -3.98
CA HIS A 155 -19.36 -14.01 -3.49
C HIS A 155 -20.43 -14.06 -4.59
N TRP A 156 -20.55 -12.99 -5.37
CA TRP A 156 -21.42 -12.97 -6.54
C TRP A 156 -21.03 -14.03 -7.57
N ALA A 157 -19.73 -14.15 -7.89
CA ALA A 157 -19.23 -15.18 -8.81
C ALA A 157 -19.50 -16.60 -8.31
N ALA A 158 -19.34 -16.85 -7.00
CA ALA A 158 -19.65 -18.14 -6.37
C ALA A 158 -21.14 -18.47 -6.50
N ASN A 159 -22.02 -17.53 -6.14
CA ASN A 159 -23.47 -17.70 -6.21
C ASN A 159 -23.98 -17.87 -7.65
N TYR A 160 -23.26 -17.34 -8.64
CA TYR A 160 -23.63 -17.46 -10.05
C TYR A 160 -23.16 -18.78 -10.69
N ALA A 161 -21.96 -19.27 -10.34
CA ALA A 161 -21.33 -20.40 -11.03
C ALA A 161 -21.45 -21.76 -10.30
N LEU A 162 -21.78 -21.75 -9.00
CA LEU A 162 -21.84 -22.95 -8.17
C LEU A 162 -23.24 -23.43 -7.69
N PRO A 163 -24.40 -22.83 -8.06
CA PRO A 163 -25.69 -23.25 -7.49
C PRO A 163 -26.25 -24.55 -8.08
N ASP A 164 -25.77 -24.99 -9.25
CA ASP A 164 -26.29 -26.17 -9.94
C ASP A 164 -25.73 -27.49 -9.39
N ALA A 165 -26.42 -28.60 -9.68
CA ALA A 165 -26.03 -29.95 -9.26
C ALA A 165 -24.64 -30.38 -9.77
N GLU A 166 -24.16 -29.77 -10.86
CA GLU A 166 -22.80 -29.90 -11.36
C GLU A 166 -22.11 -28.53 -11.29
N PRO A 167 -21.32 -28.26 -10.23
CA PRO A 167 -20.69 -26.96 -10.03
C PRO A 167 -19.74 -26.61 -11.18
N ASN A 168 -19.94 -25.47 -11.83
CA ASN A 168 -19.09 -25.01 -12.92
C ASN A 168 -17.85 -24.28 -12.38
N LEU A 169 -16.88 -25.06 -11.90
CA LEU A 169 -15.61 -24.56 -11.35
C LEU A 169 -14.82 -23.73 -12.36
N VAL A 170 -14.88 -24.09 -13.66
CA VAL A 170 -14.17 -23.37 -14.72
C VAL A 170 -14.72 -21.96 -14.86
N LEU A 171 -16.05 -21.81 -14.90
CA LEU A 171 -16.71 -20.51 -14.97
C LEU A 171 -16.45 -19.68 -13.71
N TYR A 172 -16.52 -20.30 -12.52
CA TYR A 172 -16.19 -19.64 -11.26
C TYR A 172 -14.77 -19.06 -11.28
N CYS A 173 -13.77 -19.88 -11.62
CA CYS A 173 -12.37 -19.45 -11.72
C CYS A 173 -12.19 -18.34 -12.76
N ALA A 174 -12.82 -18.45 -13.93
CA ALA A 174 -12.78 -17.43 -14.97
C ALA A 174 -13.35 -16.08 -14.48
N LEU A 175 -14.49 -16.10 -13.80
CA LEU A 175 -15.11 -14.89 -13.22
C LEU A 175 -14.22 -14.29 -12.14
N VAL A 176 -13.70 -15.09 -11.20
CA VAL A 176 -12.82 -14.61 -10.13
C VAL A 176 -11.57 -13.95 -10.69
N ILE A 177 -10.93 -14.55 -11.71
CA ILE A 177 -9.75 -13.97 -12.37
C ILE A 177 -10.10 -12.65 -13.05
N CYS A 178 -11.15 -12.63 -13.88
CA CYS A 178 -11.57 -11.43 -14.63
C CYS A 178 -11.97 -10.28 -13.69
N LEU A 179 -12.77 -10.55 -12.65
CA LEU A 179 -13.21 -9.55 -11.67
C LEU A 179 -12.04 -9.05 -10.83
N SER A 180 -11.15 -9.94 -10.37
CA SER A 180 -9.96 -9.54 -9.61
C SER A 180 -9.05 -8.65 -10.45
N LEU A 181 -8.74 -9.05 -11.69
CA LEU A 181 -7.92 -8.25 -12.60
C LEU A 181 -8.58 -6.89 -12.91
N GLY A 182 -9.89 -6.87 -13.16
CA GLY A 182 -10.63 -5.63 -13.43
C GLY A 182 -10.59 -4.67 -12.24
N ILE A 183 -10.88 -5.16 -11.03
CA ILE A 183 -10.88 -4.35 -9.80
C ILE A 183 -9.47 -3.86 -9.46
N PHE A 184 -8.45 -4.72 -9.53
CA PHE A 184 -7.08 -4.31 -9.26
C PHE A 184 -6.53 -3.33 -10.31
N THR A 185 -6.91 -3.50 -11.58
CA THR A 185 -6.57 -2.52 -12.64
C THR A 185 -7.24 -1.18 -12.37
N LEU A 186 -8.53 -1.18 -12.03
CA LEU A 186 -9.24 0.05 -11.66
C LEU A 186 -8.60 0.72 -10.44
N TRP A 187 -8.25 -0.05 -9.41
CA TRP A 187 -7.54 0.47 -8.25
C TRP A 187 -6.17 1.04 -8.60
N ALA A 188 -5.38 0.36 -9.43
CA ALA A 188 -4.10 0.88 -9.90
C ALA A 188 -4.29 2.22 -10.62
N LEU A 189 -5.33 2.33 -11.47
CA LEU A 189 -5.71 3.55 -12.18
C LEU A 189 -6.30 4.65 -11.30
N LEU A 190 -6.87 4.35 -10.13
CA LEU A 190 -7.42 5.35 -9.21
C LEU A 190 -6.44 5.74 -8.09
N SER A 191 -5.58 4.81 -7.67
CA SER A 191 -4.68 4.97 -6.52
C SER A 191 -3.70 6.14 -6.67
N TRP A 192 -3.32 6.49 -7.90
CA TRP A 192 -2.42 7.62 -8.15
C TRP A 192 -3.06 8.96 -7.77
N ILE A 193 -4.38 9.13 -7.99
CA ILE A 193 -5.13 10.34 -7.63
C ILE A 193 -4.97 10.61 -6.13
N PHE A 194 -5.22 9.59 -5.31
CA PHE A 194 -5.06 9.64 -3.86
C PHE A 194 -3.60 9.79 -3.41
N SER A 195 -2.64 9.39 -4.24
CA SER A 195 -1.22 9.59 -3.94
C SER A 195 -0.72 11.00 -4.25
N ILE A 196 -1.35 11.72 -5.19
CA ILE A 196 -0.92 13.06 -5.61
C ILE A 196 -1.67 14.17 -4.85
N ALA A 197 -2.95 13.98 -4.54
CA ALA A 197 -3.72 15.00 -3.82
C ALA A 197 -3.03 15.51 -2.52
N PRO A 198 -2.45 14.65 -1.65
CA PRO A 198 -1.74 15.11 -0.45
C PRO A 198 -0.55 16.02 -0.76
N LEU A 199 0.15 15.79 -1.86
CA LEU A 199 1.27 16.62 -2.29
C LEU A 199 0.78 17.99 -2.77
N LEU A 200 -0.29 18.04 -3.56
CA LEU A 200 -0.84 19.30 -4.06
C LEU A 200 -1.35 20.21 -2.94
N VAL A 201 -1.96 19.64 -1.89
CA VAL A 201 -2.38 20.41 -0.72
C VAL A 201 -1.21 21.14 -0.06
N VAL A 202 -0.06 20.47 0.07
CA VAL A 202 1.13 21.06 0.70
C VAL A 202 1.84 22.04 -0.24
N LEU A 203 1.91 21.71 -1.54
CA LEU A 203 2.65 22.51 -2.52
C LEU A 203 1.90 23.76 -2.98
N GLU A 204 0.57 23.71 -3.07
CA GLU A 204 -0.26 24.79 -3.60
C GLU A 204 -1.16 25.46 -2.54
N ASN A 205 -1.10 25.02 -1.28
CA ASN A 205 -1.97 25.50 -0.20
C ASN A 205 -3.48 25.43 -0.52
N CYS A 206 -3.89 24.51 -1.40
CA CYS A 206 -5.28 24.32 -1.79
C CYS A 206 -6.07 23.48 -0.78
N GLY A 207 -7.40 23.62 -0.79
CA GLY A 207 -8.30 22.77 -0.02
C GLY A 207 -8.34 21.32 -0.54
N VAL A 208 -8.90 20.41 0.26
CA VAL A 208 -8.99 18.97 -0.05
C VAL A 208 -9.71 18.73 -1.38
N ALA A 209 -10.92 19.27 -1.55
CA ALA A 209 -11.74 19.06 -2.76
C ALA A 209 -11.06 19.61 -4.02
N THR A 210 -10.50 20.82 -3.92
CA THR A 210 -9.75 21.45 -5.01
C THR A 210 -8.52 20.64 -5.39
N SER A 211 -7.79 20.10 -4.41
CA SER A 211 -6.61 19.25 -4.65
C SER A 211 -6.96 17.95 -5.37
N LEU A 212 -8.11 17.34 -5.04
CA LEU A 212 -8.58 16.12 -5.67
C LEU A 212 -9.02 16.39 -7.11
N HIS A 213 -9.82 17.44 -7.33
CA HIS A 213 -10.23 17.85 -8.67
C HIS A 213 -9.04 18.21 -9.56
N ARG A 214 -8.05 18.92 -9.01
CA ARG A 214 -6.84 19.30 -9.74
C ARG A 214 -5.93 18.10 -10.01
N SER A 215 -5.91 17.11 -9.12
CA SER A 215 -5.17 15.87 -9.36
C SER A 215 -5.69 15.09 -10.57
N LEU A 216 -6.98 15.21 -10.91
CA LEU A 216 -7.53 14.65 -12.15
C LEU A 216 -7.08 15.40 -13.42
N HIS A 217 -6.75 16.69 -13.28
CA HIS A 217 -6.48 17.62 -14.39
C HIS A 217 -5.00 18.07 -14.49
N LEU A 218 -4.04 17.20 -14.10
CA LEU A 218 -2.60 17.53 -14.10
C LEU A 218 -1.95 17.71 -15.49
N GLY A 219 -2.71 17.59 -16.59
CA GLY A 219 -2.22 17.84 -17.95
C GLY A 219 -0.91 17.10 -18.29
N PRO A 220 0.11 17.76 -18.86
CA PRO A 220 1.34 17.10 -19.32
C PRO A 220 2.20 16.50 -18.19
N LEU A 221 2.00 16.93 -16.94
CA LEU A 221 2.69 16.33 -15.78
C LEU A 221 2.22 14.90 -15.50
N LYS A 222 0.98 14.54 -15.88
CA LYS A 222 0.39 13.23 -15.62
C LYS A 222 1.27 12.09 -16.13
N GLY A 223 1.82 12.22 -17.35
CA GLY A 223 2.66 11.18 -17.95
C GLY A 223 3.91 10.87 -17.13
N LYS A 224 4.63 11.90 -16.68
CA LYS A 224 5.86 11.74 -15.87
C LYS A 224 5.57 11.21 -14.47
N LEU A 225 4.50 11.69 -13.84
CA LEU A 225 4.09 11.24 -12.52
C LEU A 225 3.62 9.77 -12.55
N VAL A 226 2.91 9.38 -13.60
CA VAL A 226 2.51 7.99 -13.85
C VAL A 226 3.74 7.12 -14.09
N GLU A 227 4.71 7.56 -14.90
CA GLU A 227 5.98 6.85 -15.14
C GLU A 227 6.71 6.55 -13.82
N VAL A 228 6.89 7.55 -12.96
CA VAL A 228 7.55 7.37 -11.65
C VAL A 228 6.76 6.44 -10.75
N ASN A 229 5.42 6.57 -10.72
CA ASN A 229 4.59 5.69 -9.89
C ASN A 229 4.62 4.23 -10.38
N LEU A 230 4.66 4.03 -11.70
CA LEU A 230 4.78 2.70 -12.31
C LEU A 230 6.14 2.07 -12.02
N VAL A 231 7.24 2.81 -12.19
CA VAL A 231 8.59 2.34 -11.85
C VAL A 231 8.68 1.96 -10.36
N MET A 232 8.11 2.79 -9.48
CA MET A 232 8.05 2.47 -8.05
C MET A 232 7.18 1.24 -7.75
N GLY A 233 6.11 1.02 -8.51
CA GLY A 233 5.32 -0.20 -8.46
C GLY A 233 6.13 -1.45 -8.80
N ILE A 234 6.90 -1.39 -9.90
CA ILE A 234 7.79 -2.49 -10.32
C ILE A 234 8.84 -2.78 -9.25
N ILE A 235 9.47 -1.74 -8.69
CA ILE A 235 10.48 -1.91 -7.62
C ILE A 235 9.85 -2.59 -6.40
N LYS A 236 8.63 -2.21 -5.99
CA LYS A 236 7.95 -2.87 -4.87
C LYS A 236 7.63 -4.32 -5.16
N LEU A 237 7.18 -4.64 -6.37
CA LEU A 237 6.94 -6.03 -6.78
C LEU A 237 8.24 -6.84 -6.73
N ALA A 238 9.35 -6.29 -7.25
CA ALA A 238 10.66 -6.92 -7.17
C ALA A 238 11.11 -7.13 -5.72
N LEU A 239 10.88 -6.18 -4.81
CA LEU A 239 11.17 -6.35 -3.38
C LEU A 239 10.34 -7.45 -2.73
N ILE A 240 9.07 -7.60 -3.10
CA ILE A 240 8.21 -8.70 -2.61
C ILE A 240 8.76 -10.04 -3.09
N VAL A 241 9.10 -10.15 -4.38
CA VAL A 241 9.69 -11.36 -4.95
C VAL A 241 11.01 -11.70 -4.26
N LEU A 242 11.87 -10.70 -4.03
CA LEU A 242 13.14 -10.87 -3.32
C LEU A 242 12.93 -11.33 -1.87
N ALA A 243 11.97 -10.73 -1.16
CA ALA A 243 11.61 -11.15 0.20
C ALA A 243 11.07 -12.59 0.23
N MET A 244 10.31 -13.00 -0.79
CA MET A 244 9.83 -14.37 -0.94
C MET A 244 10.98 -15.35 -1.16
N VAL A 245 11.91 -15.03 -2.07
CA VAL A 245 13.10 -15.85 -2.33
C VAL A 245 13.95 -15.99 -1.06
N PHE A 246 14.23 -14.89 -0.35
CA PHE A 246 14.96 -14.95 0.92
C PHE A 246 14.20 -15.67 2.03
N SER A 247 12.87 -15.64 2.03
CA SER A 247 12.09 -16.44 2.98
C SER A 247 12.20 -17.94 2.72
N ALA A 248 12.46 -18.33 1.46
CA ALA A 248 12.62 -19.71 1.02
C ALA A 248 14.07 -20.23 1.10
N THR A 249 15.09 -19.38 1.27
CA THR A 249 16.50 -19.82 1.36
C THR A 249 16.80 -20.82 2.49
N PRO A 250 16.08 -20.85 3.63
CA PRO A 250 16.33 -21.87 4.66
C PRO A 250 15.82 -23.28 4.30
N LEU A 251 14.99 -23.43 3.26
CA LEU A 251 14.37 -24.73 2.92
C LEU A 251 15.39 -25.87 2.69
N PRO A 252 16.53 -25.67 2.00
CA PRO A 252 17.54 -26.72 1.85
C PRO A 252 18.27 -27.07 3.15
N PHE A 253 18.13 -26.26 4.20
CA PHE A 253 18.78 -26.41 5.51
C PHE A 253 17.77 -26.83 6.59
N GLU A 254 16.72 -27.56 6.21
CA GLU A 254 15.65 -27.94 7.13
C GLU A 254 16.15 -28.68 8.37
N SER A 255 17.29 -29.38 8.32
CA SER A 255 17.85 -30.09 9.46
C SER A 255 18.43 -29.19 10.55
N VAL A 256 18.74 -27.93 10.23
CA VAL A 256 19.37 -26.96 11.13
C VAL A 256 18.46 -25.75 11.40
N MET A 257 17.60 -25.39 10.43
CA MET A 257 16.72 -24.22 10.48
C MET A 257 15.27 -24.61 10.82
N GLN A 258 15.05 -25.21 12.00
CA GLN A 258 13.71 -25.53 12.52
C GLN A 258 13.37 -24.68 13.74
N GLY A 259 12.11 -24.26 13.88
CA GLY A 259 11.62 -23.52 15.04
C GLY A 259 12.17 -22.09 15.14
N ALA A 260 12.74 -21.73 16.30
CA ALA A 260 13.12 -20.34 16.60
C ALA A 260 14.06 -19.67 15.59
N PRO A 261 15.15 -20.31 15.11
CA PRO A 261 16.03 -19.73 14.08
C PRO A 261 15.29 -19.37 12.78
N LEU A 262 14.33 -20.18 12.36
CA LEU A 262 13.52 -19.92 11.16
C LEU A 262 12.63 -18.69 11.35
N TYR A 263 11.97 -18.57 12.51
CA TYR A 263 11.15 -17.39 12.82
C TYR A 263 11.99 -16.11 12.92
N ILE A 264 13.20 -16.18 13.51
CA ILE A 264 14.13 -15.05 13.56
C ILE A 264 14.54 -14.64 12.15
N TRP A 265 14.83 -15.61 11.27
CA TRP A 265 15.16 -15.34 9.87
C TRP A 265 14.01 -14.66 9.13
N TRP A 266 12.79 -15.18 9.23
CA TRP A 266 11.61 -14.56 8.61
C TRP A 266 11.32 -13.17 9.16
N ALA A 267 11.49 -12.96 10.47
CA ALA A 267 11.38 -11.64 11.09
C ALA A 267 12.44 -10.67 10.52
N LEU A 268 13.68 -11.12 10.37
CA LEU A 268 14.76 -10.32 9.79
C LEU A 268 14.48 -9.95 8.32
N VAL A 269 14.09 -10.92 7.49
CA VAL A 269 13.75 -10.68 6.07
C VAL A 269 12.57 -9.72 5.97
N SER A 270 11.56 -9.88 6.82
CA SER A 270 10.41 -8.98 6.89
C SER A 270 10.81 -7.55 7.28
N LEU A 271 11.67 -7.41 8.29
CA LEU A 271 12.21 -6.12 8.73
C LEU A 271 12.99 -5.43 7.59
N MET A 272 13.85 -6.17 6.89
CA MET A 272 14.61 -5.67 5.74
C MET A 272 13.70 -5.24 4.60
N TYR A 273 12.67 -6.04 4.29
CA TYR A 273 11.66 -5.69 3.29
C TYR A 273 10.94 -4.38 3.65
N LEU A 274 10.49 -4.24 4.90
CA LEU A 274 9.81 -3.04 5.37
C LEU A 274 10.71 -1.81 5.28
N ALA A 275 11.97 -1.92 5.73
CA ALA A 275 12.94 -0.83 5.66
C ALA A 275 13.22 -0.40 4.20
N ALA A 276 13.40 -1.36 3.28
CA ALA A 276 13.60 -1.07 1.87
C ALA A 276 12.35 -0.44 1.23
N SER A 277 11.16 -0.97 1.52
CA SER A 277 9.88 -0.43 1.04
C SER A 277 9.65 1.01 1.50
N ASP A 278 9.99 1.31 2.76
CA ASP A 278 9.91 2.64 3.35
C ASP A 278 10.87 3.62 2.65
N PHE A 279 12.11 3.20 2.41
CA PHE A 279 13.09 3.99 1.65
C PHE A 279 12.58 4.40 0.27
N PHE A 280 12.05 3.46 -0.52
CA PHE A 280 11.52 3.79 -1.84
C PHE A 280 10.30 4.70 -1.79
N GLN A 281 9.50 4.65 -0.71
CA GLN A 281 8.43 5.59 -0.53
C GLN A 281 8.96 7.03 -0.35
N VAL A 282 10.01 7.22 0.45
CA VAL A 282 10.64 8.53 0.63
C VAL A 282 11.24 9.02 -0.69
N ALA A 283 11.96 8.15 -1.40
CA ALA A 283 12.53 8.48 -2.71
C ALA A 283 11.46 8.94 -3.70
N ARG A 284 10.31 8.26 -3.71
CA ARG A 284 9.15 8.68 -4.48
C ARG A 284 8.69 10.07 -4.08
N LEU A 285 8.50 10.36 -2.80
CA LEU A 285 8.08 11.69 -2.35
C LEU A 285 9.02 12.81 -2.83
N VAL A 286 10.34 12.59 -2.70
CA VAL A 286 11.35 13.57 -3.12
C VAL A 286 11.35 13.76 -4.63
N ALA A 287 11.24 12.68 -5.41
CA ALA A 287 11.17 12.75 -6.87
C ALA A 287 10.00 13.64 -7.32
N PHE A 288 8.83 13.45 -6.70
CA PHE A 288 7.63 14.24 -7.01
C PHE A 288 7.84 15.73 -6.74
N ILE A 289 8.45 16.09 -5.61
CA ILE A 289 8.72 17.50 -5.27
C ILE A 289 9.69 18.12 -6.28
N GLN A 290 10.73 17.38 -6.69
CA GLN A 290 11.70 17.86 -7.69
C GLN A 290 11.04 18.10 -9.05
N PHE A 291 10.25 17.14 -9.54
CA PHE A 291 9.51 17.30 -10.80
C PHE A 291 8.53 18.47 -10.75
N TRP A 292 7.86 18.66 -9.62
CA TRP A 292 6.94 19.78 -9.44
C TRP A 292 7.64 21.14 -9.53
N ARG A 293 8.81 21.29 -8.89
CA ARG A 293 9.60 22.53 -8.95
C ARG A 293 10.08 22.84 -10.36
N LEU A 294 10.57 21.83 -11.09
CA LEU A 294 11.00 21.98 -12.49
C LEU A 294 9.84 22.44 -13.40
N PHE A 295 8.65 21.89 -13.19
CA PHE A 295 7.48 22.29 -13.95
C PHE A 295 7.03 23.71 -13.65
N LYS A 296 6.99 24.11 -12.37
CA LYS A 296 6.61 25.48 -11.98
C LYS A 296 7.60 26.52 -12.50
N GLY A 297 8.90 26.23 -12.46
CA GLY A 297 9.94 27.10 -13.04
C GLY A 297 9.84 27.21 -14.57
N SER A 298 9.38 26.16 -15.25
CA SER A 298 9.12 26.20 -16.69
C SER A 298 7.92 27.07 -17.04
N GLN A 299 6.84 27.03 -16.23
CA GLN A 299 5.67 27.89 -16.44
C GLN A 299 6.00 29.37 -16.24
N SER A 300 6.74 29.74 -15.19
CA SER A 300 7.10 31.14 -14.94
C SER A 300 7.93 31.76 -16.05
N ASN A 301 8.80 30.97 -16.69
CA ASN A 301 9.63 31.44 -17.82
C ASN A 301 8.87 31.52 -19.15
N SER A 302 7.65 30.96 -19.22
CA SER A 302 6.82 30.92 -20.43
C SER A 302 5.71 31.98 -20.46
N SER A 303 5.55 32.78 -19.40
CA SER A 303 4.69 33.96 -19.44
C SER A 303 5.31 34.99 -20.39
N PRO A 304 4.71 35.31 -21.55
CA PRO A 304 5.26 36.28 -22.45
C PRO A 304 5.17 37.65 -21.77
N THR A 305 6.32 38.30 -21.60
CA THR A 305 6.40 39.74 -21.39
C THR A 305 5.67 40.38 -22.57
N PHE A 306 4.39 40.71 -22.40
CA PHE A 306 3.71 41.65 -23.28
C PHE A 306 4.43 42.98 -23.09
N ALA A 307 5.47 43.18 -23.89
CA ALA A 307 6.08 44.47 -24.09
C ALA A 307 4.97 45.38 -24.62
N ALA A 308 4.46 46.24 -23.75
CA ALA A 308 3.69 47.41 -24.14
C ALA A 308 4.61 48.25 -25.03
N SER A 309 4.46 48.13 -26.35
CA SER A 309 4.99 49.14 -27.27
C SER A 309 4.03 50.32 -27.23
N LYS A 310 4.63 51.48 -26.96
CA LYS A 310 4.06 52.82 -26.95
C LYS A 310 3.34 53.18 -28.25
#